data_AF-A0A2T2R779-F1
#
_entry.id   AF-A0A2T2R779-F1
#
_cell.length_a   1.000
_cell.length_b   1.000
_cell.length_c   1.000
_cell.angle_alpha   90.00
_cell.angle_beta   90.00
_cell.angle_gamma   90.00
#
_symmetry.space_group_name_H-M   'P 1'
#
loop_
_entity.id
_entity.type
_entity.pdbx_description
1 polymer ?
#
loop_
_entity_poly.entity_id
_entity_poly.type
_entity_poly.pdbx_seq_one_letter_code
_entity_poly.pdbx_strand_id
1 'polypeptide(L)'
;MLRRAARPPRRGVMVLSGDVHFAYVATLRAWADGATPQVPVHQLVSSPLCYDLDGTIAGGFRALVSPFGKRVGRWLSRLAGAPPTTTTWTIDTGPVLHNVVTHLELLPDDARVRIERTRADGELGTRLYTALERSLAPAAD
;
A
#
# COMPACT_ATOMS: atom_id res chain seq x y z
N MET A 1 -17.68 -1.52 -9.37
CA MET A 1 -16.71 -1.02 -10.36
C MET A 1 -15.41 -1.82 -10.37
N LEU A 2 -14.67 -1.87 -9.25
CA LEU A 2 -13.35 -2.55 -9.18
C LEU A 2 -13.36 -4.02 -9.64
N ARG A 3 -14.35 -4.82 -9.19
CA ARG A 3 -14.49 -6.23 -9.59
C ARG A 3 -14.72 -6.44 -11.10
N ARG A 4 -15.35 -5.46 -11.78
CA ARG A 4 -15.54 -5.50 -13.24
C ARG A 4 -14.25 -5.13 -13.97
N ALA A 5 -13.45 -4.23 -13.41
CA ALA A 5 -12.14 -3.88 -13.93
C ALA A 5 -11.16 -5.06 -13.77
N ALA A 6 -11.23 -5.78 -12.65
CA ALA A 6 -10.37 -6.91 -12.33
C ALA A 6 -10.76 -8.22 -13.05
N ARG A 7 -10.95 -8.16 -14.37
CA ARG A 7 -11.21 -9.31 -15.25
C ARG A 7 -10.24 -9.33 -16.44
N PRO A 8 -9.89 -10.52 -16.96
CA PRO A 8 -9.18 -10.66 -18.23
C PRO A 8 -9.91 -9.93 -19.38
N PRO A 9 -9.20 -9.48 -20.44
CA PRO A 9 -7.77 -9.70 -20.72
C PRO A 9 -6.83 -8.68 -20.06
N ARG A 10 -7.31 -7.86 -19.11
CA ARG A 10 -6.43 -6.92 -18.38
C ARG A 10 -5.38 -7.70 -17.58
N ARG A 11 -4.18 -7.14 -17.46
CA ARG A 11 -3.08 -7.75 -16.70
C ARG A 11 -3.10 -7.38 -15.21
N GLY A 12 -3.82 -6.34 -14.84
CA GLY A 12 -3.99 -5.91 -13.46
C GLY A 12 -4.82 -4.64 -13.34
N VAL A 13 -5.08 -4.23 -12.11
CA VAL A 13 -5.75 -2.96 -11.78
C VAL A 13 -4.95 -2.24 -10.70
N MET A 14 -4.69 -0.96 -10.92
CA MET A 14 -4.01 -0.09 -9.97
C MET A 14 -4.98 1.02 -9.55
N VAL A 15 -5.25 1.11 -8.25
CA VAL A 15 -6.04 2.17 -7.64
C VAL A 15 -5.08 3.19 -7.04
N LEU A 16 -5.02 4.37 -7.65
CA LEU A 16 -4.21 5.48 -7.16
C LEU A 16 -4.99 6.21 -6.06
N SER A 17 -4.33 6.44 -4.92
CA SER A 17 -4.95 7.07 -3.76
C SER A 17 -3.94 7.90 -2.98
N GLY A 18 -4.45 8.69 -2.04
CA GLY A 18 -3.67 9.53 -1.14
C GLY A 18 -3.97 9.20 0.32
N ASP A 19 -3.01 9.51 1.19
CA ASP A 19 -3.15 9.47 2.64
C ASP A 19 -2.38 10.65 3.22
N VAL A 20 -2.61 10.96 4.50
CA VAL A 20 -1.89 12.03 5.23
C VAL A 20 -0.83 11.46 6.18
N HIS A 21 -0.88 10.17 6.51
CA HIS A 21 -0.08 9.55 7.55
C HIS A 21 1.12 8.75 7.03
N PHE A 22 0.98 8.02 5.92
CA PHE A 22 2.06 7.22 5.35
C PHE A 22 1.75 6.74 3.94
N ALA A 23 2.79 6.43 3.17
CA ALA A 23 2.67 5.79 1.87
C ALA A 23 2.83 4.27 1.94
N TYR A 24 2.14 3.55 1.06
CA TYR A 24 2.16 2.09 1.04
C TYR A 24 1.64 1.50 -0.27
N VAL A 25 1.94 0.22 -0.47
CA VAL A 25 1.38 -0.61 -1.53
C VAL A 25 0.58 -1.73 -0.89
N ALA A 26 -0.71 -1.79 -1.20
CA ALA A 26 -1.59 -2.85 -0.74
C ALA A 26 -2.10 -3.70 -1.90
N THR A 27 -2.30 -4.99 -1.64
CA THR A 27 -2.90 -5.93 -2.60
C THR A 27 -4.23 -6.43 -2.08
N LEU A 28 -5.21 -6.47 -2.98
CA LEU A 28 -6.48 -7.10 -2.70
C LEU A 28 -6.31 -8.62 -2.71
N ARG A 29 -6.60 -9.26 -1.58
CA ARG A 29 -6.47 -10.71 -1.41
C ARG A 29 -7.78 -11.45 -1.68
N ALA A 30 -8.92 -10.87 -1.29
CA ALA A 30 -10.23 -11.48 -1.52
C ALA A 30 -11.34 -10.43 -1.57
N TRP A 31 -12.34 -10.67 -2.42
CA TRP A 31 -13.62 -9.96 -2.47
C TRP A 31 -14.48 -10.26 -1.23
N ALA A 32 -15.63 -9.59 -1.10
CA ALA A 32 -16.56 -9.75 0.02
C ALA A 32 -17.06 -11.18 0.20
N ASP A 33 -17.23 -11.89 -0.91
CA ASP A 33 -17.67 -13.28 -0.99
C ASP A 33 -16.51 -14.28 -0.84
N GLY A 34 -15.30 -13.80 -0.51
CA GLY A 34 -14.11 -14.63 -0.34
C GLY A 34 -13.41 -15.02 -1.64
N ALA A 35 -13.98 -14.69 -2.81
CA ALA A 35 -13.34 -15.00 -4.09
C ALA A 35 -12.04 -14.21 -4.26
N THR A 36 -11.01 -14.82 -4.85
CA THR A 36 -9.78 -14.11 -5.21
C THR A 36 -9.97 -13.28 -6.49
N PRO A 37 -9.24 -12.18 -6.67
CA PRO A 37 -9.21 -11.45 -7.94
C PRO A 37 -8.67 -12.32 -9.08
N GLN A 38 -9.28 -12.21 -10.28
CA GLN A 38 -8.82 -12.94 -11.47
C GLN A 38 -7.53 -12.37 -12.06
N VAL A 39 -7.21 -11.12 -11.71
CA VAL A 39 -6.00 -10.39 -12.10
C VAL A 39 -5.52 -9.62 -10.86
N PRO A 40 -4.22 -9.32 -10.71
CA PRO A 40 -3.70 -8.52 -9.61
C PRO A 40 -4.44 -7.19 -9.45
N VAL A 41 -4.79 -6.83 -8.21
CA VAL A 41 -5.40 -5.55 -7.88
C VAL A 41 -4.61 -4.91 -6.75
N HIS A 42 -3.98 -3.79 -7.06
CA HIS A 42 -3.14 -3.04 -6.13
C HIS A 42 -3.76 -1.68 -5.82
N GLN A 43 -3.58 -1.24 -4.58
CA GLN A 43 -3.80 0.15 -4.19
C GLN A 43 -2.45 0.78 -3.88
N LEU A 44 -2.15 1.86 -4.60
CA LEU A 44 -0.91 2.63 -4.44
C LEU A 44 -1.26 3.92 -3.73
N VAL A 45 -0.72 4.10 -2.53
CA VAL A 45 -1.04 5.22 -1.66
C VAL A 45 0.20 6.07 -1.47
N SER A 46 0.10 7.35 -1.85
CA SER A 46 1.16 8.35 -1.66
C SER A 46 0.75 9.34 -0.58
N SER A 47 1.67 9.71 0.31
CA SER A 47 1.45 10.74 1.34
C SER A 47 2.50 11.84 1.20
N PRO A 48 2.16 12.97 0.54
CA PRO A 48 3.09 14.08 0.35
C PRO A 48 3.19 15.00 1.58
N LEU A 49 2.39 14.75 2.63
CA LEU A 49 2.27 15.61 3.82
C LEU A 49 2.50 14.84 5.13
N CYS A 50 3.19 13.71 5.06
CA CYS A 50 3.59 12.99 6.26
C CYS A 50 4.63 13.84 7.02
N TYR A 51 4.19 14.46 8.11
CA TYR A 51 5.07 15.10 9.08
C TYR A 51 6.18 14.12 9.51
N ASP A 52 7.39 14.61 9.80
CA ASP A 52 8.44 13.78 10.39
C ASP A 52 7.98 13.36 11.78
N LEU A 53 7.38 12.17 11.84
CA LEU A 53 6.85 11.60 13.07
C LEU A 53 8.02 11.26 14.00
N ASP A 54 7.83 11.53 15.29
CA ASP A 54 8.75 11.00 16.30
C ASP A 54 8.81 9.46 16.23
N GLY A 55 9.92 8.89 16.72
CA GLY A 55 10.17 7.45 16.60
C GLY A 55 9.10 6.59 17.28
N THR A 56 8.46 7.10 18.34
CA THR A 56 7.43 6.39 19.11
C THR A 56 6.13 6.29 18.32
N ILE A 57 5.67 7.41 17.77
CA ILE A 57 4.46 7.48 16.92
C ILE A 57 4.69 6.66 15.64
N ALA A 58 5.86 6.78 15.02
CA ALA A 58 6.23 5.96 13.87
C ALA A 58 6.20 4.45 14.20
N GLY A 59 6.68 4.06 15.38
CA GLY A 59 6.57 2.70 15.89
C GLY A 59 5.11 2.26 16.08
N GLY A 60 4.27 3.13 16.63
CA GLY A 60 2.83 2.89 16.78
C GLY A 60 2.12 2.61 15.46
N PHE A 61 2.38 3.41 14.42
CA PHE A 61 1.82 3.16 13.09
C PHE A 61 2.28 1.83 12.50
N ARG A 62 3.58 1.49 12.62
CA ARG A 62 4.09 0.19 12.17
C ARG A 62 3.45 -0.97 12.91
N ALA A 63 3.24 -0.84 14.22
CA ALA A 63 2.55 -1.86 15.02
C ALA A 63 1.08 -2.01 14.61
N LEU A 64 0.39 -0.90 14.35
CA LEU A 64 -1.01 -0.89 13.93
C LEU A 64 -1.24 -1.64 12.61
N VAL A 65 -0.37 -1.43 11.62
CA VAL A 65 -0.48 -2.06 10.30
C VAL A 65 0.17 -3.44 10.21
N SER A 66 0.82 -3.90 11.30
CA SER A 66 1.44 -5.22 11.35
C SER A 66 0.42 -6.37 11.31
N PRO A 67 0.85 -7.62 11.04
CA PRO A 67 -0.02 -8.79 11.17
C PRO A 67 -0.62 -8.98 12.56
N PHE A 68 0.11 -8.58 13.62
CA PHE A 68 -0.42 -8.59 14.98
C PHE A 68 -1.50 -7.52 15.18
N GLY A 69 -1.23 -6.28 14.76
CA GLY A 69 -2.22 -5.20 14.79
C GLY A 69 -3.50 -5.56 14.04
N LYS A 70 -3.38 -6.19 12.85
CA LYS A 70 -4.51 -6.71 12.07
C LYS A 70 -5.34 -7.76 12.84
N ARG A 71 -4.71 -8.61 13.64
CA ARG A 71 -5.42 -9.61 14.48
C ARG A 71 -6.17 -8.95 15.62
N VAL A 72 -5.51 -8.04 16.34
CA VAL A 72 -6.11 -7.28 17.44
C VAL A 72 -7.30 -6.46 16.93
N GLY A 73 -7.12 -5.70 15.84
CA GLY A 73 -8.19 -4.91 15.24
C GLY A 73 -9.38 -5.75 14.80
N ARG A 74 -9.14 -6.96 14.27
CA ARG A 74 -10.22 -7.89 13.90
C ARG A 74 -10.97 -8.44 15.10
N TRP A 75 -10.25 -8.74 16.19
CA TRP A 75 -10.86 -9.16 17.44
C TRP A 75 -11.73 -8.03 18.04
N LEU A 76 -11.21 -6.81 18.10
CA LEU A 76 -11.96 -5.64 18.56
C LEU A 76 -13.19 -5.36 17.69
N SER A 77 -13.07 -5.47 16.36
CA SER A 77 -14.20 -5.29 15.43
C SER A 77 -15.32 -6.30 15.69
N ARG A 78 -14.96 -7.56 16.00
CA ARG A 78 -15.93 -8.60 16.37
C ARG A 78 -16.62 -8.29 17.69
N LEU A 79 -15.87 -7.84 18.70
CA LEU A 79 -16.44 -7.43 19.99
C LEU A 79 -17.42 -6.25 19.85
N ALA A 80 -17.12 -5.32 18.94
CA ALA A 80 -17.98 -4.18 18.65
C ALA A 80 -19.21 -4.54 17.79
N GLY A 81 -19.38 -5.81 17.39
CA GLY A 81 -20.46 -6.23 16.49
C GLY A 81 -20.37 -5.62 15.08
N ALA A 82 -19.17 -5.17 14.68
CA ALA A 82 -18.98 -4.56 13.37
C ALA A 82 -19.22 -5.61 12.27
N PRO A 83 -19.91 -5.24 11.17
CA PRO A 83 -20.09 -6.15 10.06
C PRO A 83 -18.73 -6.59 9.49
N PRO A 84 -18.61 -7.82 8.95
CA PRO A 84 -17.39 -8.28 8.31
C PRO A 84 -16.92 -7.30 7.24
N THR A 85 -15.61 -7.06 7.18
CA THR A 85 -15.02 -6.21 6.13
C THR A 85 -15.29 -6.83 4.76
N THR A 86 -15.89 -6.05 3.87
CA THR A 86 -16.34 -6.48 2.53
C THR A 86 -15.21 -6.77 1.57
N THR A 87 -13.95 -6.58 1.92
CA THR A 87 -12.81 -6.95 1.05
C THR A 87 -11.57 -7.10 1.92
N THR A 88 -10.76 -8.12 1.64
CA THR A 88 -9.52 -8.34 2.37
C THR A 88 -8.36 -7.69 1.63
N TRP A 89 -7.82 -6.63 2.21
CA TRP A 89 -6.57 -6.00 1.77
C TRP A 89 -5.42 -6.40 2.67
N THR A 90 -4.22 -6.41 2.10
CA THR A 90 -2.97 -6.55 2.84
C THR A 90 -2.01 -5.49 2.34
N ILE A 91 -1.46 -4.70 3.26
CA ILE A 91 -0.30 -3.85 2.97
C ILE A 91 0.88 -4.79 2.81
N ASP A 92 1.37 -4.89 1.59
CA ASP A 92 2.49 -5.77 1.25
C ASP A 92 3.83 -5.07 1.42
N THR A 93 3.83 -3.75 1.27
CA THR A 93 5.06 -2.96 1.29
C THR A 93 4.77 -1.56 1.84
N GLY A 94 5.62 -1.10 2.75
CA GLY A 94 5.35 0.03 3.64
C GLY A 94 5.09 -0.43 5.09
N PRO A 95 4.68 0.48 5.99
CA PRO A 95 4.41 1.90 5.73
C PRO A 95 5.70 2.71 5.57
N VAL A 96 5.70 3.66 4.62
CA VAL A 96 6.73 4.69 4.49
C VAL A 96 6.24 5.95 5.19
N LEU A 97 6.83 6.24 6.35
CA LEU A 97 6.45 7.32 7.27
C LEU A 97 7.31 8.56 7.04
N HIS A 98 7.30 9.08 5.82
CA HIS A 98 8.01 10.30 5.41
C HIS A 98 7.21 10.99 4.30
N ASN A 99 7.53 12.27 4.05
CA ASN A 99 7.10 12.92 2.81
C ASN A 99 7.68 12.20 1.60
N VAL A 100 6.80 11.74 0.71
CA VAL A 100 7.20 10.97 -0.46
C VAL A 100 6.60 11.48 -1.77
N VAL A 101 7.34 11.21 -2.85
CA VAL A 101 6.84 11.19 -4.21
C VAL A 101 6.75 9.75 -4.67
N THR A 102 5.60 9.37 -5.24
CA THR A 102 5.39 8.01 -5.78
C THR A 102 5.36 8.06 -7.29
N HIS A 103 6.23 7.26 -7.90
CA HIS A 103 6.29 7.05 -9.35
C HIS A 103 5.63 5.72 -9.68
N LEU A 104 4.70 5.76 -10.64
CA LEU A 104 4.15 4.57 -11.28
C LEU A 104 4.64 4.54 -12.74
N GLU A 105 5.40 3.52 -13.07
CA GLU A 105 5.85 3.24 -14.43
C GLU A 105 5.04 2.08 -15.01
N LEU A 106 4.44 2.30 -16.18
CA LEU A 106 3.68 1.29 -16.90
C LEU A 106 4.53 0.77 -18.05
N LEU A 107 4.86 -0.52 -18.01
CA LEU A 107 5.68 -1.22 -19.00
C LEU A 107 4.78 -2.16 -19.83
N PRO A 108 5.25 -2.65 -20.99
CA PRO A 108 4.45 -3.58 -21.80
C PRO A 108 4.00 -4.85 -21.04
N ASP A 109 4.90 -5.43 -20.24
CA ASP A 109 4.68 -6.69 -19.51
C ASP A 109 4.72 -6.56 -17.98
N ASP A 110 4.84 -5.33 -17.45
CA ASP A 110 4.98 -5.07 -16.02
C ASP A 110 4.38 -3.70 -15.66
N ALA A 111 4.21 -3.44 -14.38
CA ALA A 111 4.04 -2.10 -13.85
C ALA A 111 4.88 -1.99 -12.59
N ARG A 112 5.63 -0.90 -12.44
CA ARG A 112 6.52 -0.72 -11.29
C ARG A 112 6.11 0.49 -10.49
N VAL A 113 6.07 0.33 -9.17
CA VAL A 113 5.90 1.44 -8.24
C VAL A 113 7.20 1.70 -7.50
N ARG A 114 7.60 2.96 -7.48
CA ARG A 114 8.78 3.44 -6.75
C ARG A 114 8.36 4.60 -5.87
N ILE A 115 8.56 4.44 -4.56
CA ILE A 115 8.27 5.46 -3.56
C ILE A 115 9.59 6.06 -3.10
N GLU A 116 9.72 7.36 -3.25
CA GLU A 116 10.92 8.10 -2.92
C GLU A 116 10.66 9.10 -1.83
N ARG A 117 11.58 9.18 -0.87
CA ARG A 117 11.55 10.18 0.19
C ARG A 117 12.66 11.18 -0.01
N THR A 118 12.44 12.41 0.44
CA THR A 118 13.51 13.39 0.55
C THR A 118 14.41 13.08 1.74
N ARG A 119 15.73 13.22 1.58
CA ARG A 119 16.70 13.20 2.68
C ARG A 119 17.74 14.28 2.43
N ALA A 120 18.18 14.96 3.49
CA ALA A 120 19.31 15.87 3.43
C ALA A 120 20.61 15.08 3.22
N ASP A 121 21.43 15.49 2.26
CA ASP A 121 22.65 14.84 1.83
C ASP A 121 23.87 15.77 1.97
N GLY A 122 24.08 16.30 3.18
CA GLY A 122 25.20 17.19 3.49
C GLY A 122 25.33 18.36 2.51
N GLU A 123 26.52 18.50 1.91
CA GLU A 123 26.83 19.56 0.94
C GLU A 123 26.05 19.43 -0.39
N LEU A 124 25.49 18.26 -0.69
CA LEU A 124 24.77 17.99 -1.93
C LEU A 124 23.28 18.43 -1.87
N GLY A 125 22.84 19.00 -0.75
CA GLY A 125 21.48 19.50 -0.55
C GLY A 125 20.45 18.39 -0.31
N THR A 126 19.18 18.66 -0.58
CA THR A 126 18.09 17.68 -0.43
C THR A 126 17.95 16.84 -1.69
N ARG A 127 17.96 15.52 -1.55
CA ARG A 127 17.79 14.56 -2.66
C ARG A 127 16.67 13.57 -2.41
N LEU A 128 16.15 13.01 -3.49
CA LEU A 128 15.23 11.87 -3.45
C LEU A 128 16.03 10.57 -3.29
N TYR A 129 15.56 9.74 -2.36
CA TYR A 129 16.06 8.40 -2.13
C TYR A 129 14.91 7.42 -2.24
N THR A 130 15.13 6.35 -2.99
CA THR A 130 14.17 5.25 -3.10
C THR A 130 14.01 4.59 -1.73
N ALA A 131 12.83 4.76 -1.13
CA ALA A 131 12.45 4.10 0.11
C ALA A 131 11.93 2.69 -0.17
N LEU A 132 11.32 2.50 -1.34
CA LEU A 132 10.65 1.27 -1.72
C LEU A 132 10.50 1.23 -3.24
N GLU A 133 10.78 0.07 -3.84
CA GLU A 133 10.49 -0.20 -5.24
C GLU A 133 9.91 -1.61 -5.37
N ARG A 134 8.90 -1.77 -6.24
CA ARG A 134 8.22 -3.05 -6.42
C ARG A 134 7.61 -3.20 -7.81
N SER A 135 7.77 -4.38 -8.39
CA SER A 135 6.97 -4.84 -9.55
C SER A 135 5.55 -5.26 -9.11
N LEU A 136 4.58 -4.85 -9.91
CA LEU A 136 3.15 -5.10 -9.75
C LEU A 136 2.64 -6.12 -10.78
N ALA A 137 3.54 -6.72 -11.57
CA ALA A 137 3.21 -7.88 -12.39
C ALA A 137 2.69 -9.03 -11.49
N PRO A 138 1.83 -9.91 -12.03
CA PRO A 138 1.55 -11.17 -11.37
C PRO A 138 2.87 -11.90 -11.07
N ALA A 139 2.98 -12.52 -9.90
CA ALA A 139 4.09 -13.43 -9.63
C ALA A 139 4.10 -14.50 -10.73
N ALA A 140 5.27 -14.76 -11.32
CA ALA A 140 5.40 -15.89 -12.24
C ALA A 140 5.12 -17.18 -11.47
N ASP A 141 4.24 -18.02 -12.02
CA ASP A 141 3.93 -19.36 -11.50
C ASP A 141 5.17 -20.28 -11.57
#